data_AF-A0A834BG42-F1
#
_entry.id   AF-A0A834BG42-F1
#
_cell.length_a   1.000
_cell.length_b   1.000
_cell.length_c   1.000
_cell.angle_alpha   90.00
_cell.angle_beta   90.00
_cell.angle_gamma   90.00
#
_symmetry.space_group_name_H-M   'P 1'
#
loop_
_entity.id
_entity.type
_entity.pdbx_description
1 polymer ?
#
loop_
_entity_poly.entity_id
_entity_poly.type
_entity_poly.pdbx_seq_one_letter_code
_entity_poly.pdbx_strand_id
1 'polypeptide(L)'
;MDTILANAKYFDGDLSKVPTMALTVGVGTVMDAREVMILITGAHKAFALYKAIEEGVNHMWTVSAFQQHPRTIFVCDEDATLELRVKTVKYFKALKRGTVPTPAYSQRTCTHSGTTDS
;
A
#
# COMPACT_ATOMS: atom_id res chain seq x y z
N MET A 1 -21.61 4.66 -4.28
CA MET A 1 -22.17 5.63 -3.30
C MET A 1 -21.35 5.64 -1.99
N ASP A 2 -20.28 4.84 -1.93
CA ASP A 2 -19.68 4.41 -0.68
C ASP A 2 -18.59 5.35 -0.13
N THR A 3 -17.91 6.11 -0.99
CA THR A 3 -16.82 7.01 -0.53
C THR A 3 -17.35 8.18 0.29
N ILE A 4 -18.51 8.74 -0.09
CA ILE A 4 -19.15 9.82 0.66
C ILE A 4 -19.64 9.31 2.01
N LEU A 5 -20.31 8.15 2.03
CA LEU A 5 -20.77 7.49 3.26
C LEU A 5 -19.61 7.13 4.21
N ALA A 6 -18.51 6.59 3.68
CA ALA A 6 -17.32 6.25 4.45
C ALA A 6 -16.66 7.48 5.09
N ASN A 7 -16.77 8.63 4.44
CA ASN A 7 -16.18 9.89 4.91
C ASN A 7 -17.11 10.72 5.78
N ALA A 8 -18.43 10.48 5.75
CA ALA A 8 -19.43 11.25 6.51
C ALA A 8 -19.14 11.30 8.02
N LYS A 9 -18.51 10.25 8.57
CA LYS A 9 -18.06 10.23 9.98
C LYS A 9 -17.08 11.36 10.34
N TYR A 10 -16.39 11.94 9.35
CA TYR A 10 -15.48 13.07 9.53
C TYR A 10 -16.18 14.44 9.37
N PHE A 11 -17.48 14.45 9.04
CA PHE A 11 -18.31 15.65 8.82
C PHE A 11 -19.58 15.62 9.68
N ASP A 12 -19.45 15.25 10.97
CA ASP A 12 -20.56 15.14 11.92
C ASP A 12 -21.68 14.17 11.51
N GLY A 13 -21.41 13.25 10.57
CA GLY A 13 -22.42 12.37 9.99
C GLY A 13 -23.31 13.04 8.93
N ASP A 14 -23.04 14.30 8.57
CA ASP A 14 -23.81 15.06 7.59
C ASP A 14 -23.24 14.88 6.16
N LEU A 15 -24.02 14.17 5.33
CA LEU A 15 -23.66 13.89 3.94
C LEU A 15 -23.56 15.15 3.08
N SER A 16 -24.31 16.21 3.41
CA SER A 16 -24.32 17.46 2.64
C SER A 16 -23.00 18.25 2.78
N LYS A 17 -22.27 18.00 3.87
CA LYS A 17 -20.97 18.63 4.15
C LYS A 17 -19.80 17.90 3.51
N VAL A 18 -19.99 16.67 3.04
CA VAL A 18 -18.92 15.89 2.42
C VAL A 18 -18.64 16.46 1.02
N PRO A 19 -17.40 16.88 0.71
CA PRO A 19 -17.06 17.39 -0.61
C PRO A 19 -17.38 16.37 -1.72
N THR A 20 -18.08 16.82 -2.77
CA THR A 20 -18.46 15.98 -3.90
C THR A 20 -17.32 15.78 -4.91
N MET A 21 -16.30 16.64 -4.88
CA MET A 21 -15.11 16.57 -5.72
C MET A 21 -13.85 16.53 -4.86
N ALA A 22 -12.84 15.81 -5.34
CA ALA A 22 -11.52 15.75 -4.72
C ALA A 22 -10.43 15.88 -5.80
N LEU A 23 -9.35 16.58 -5.47
CA LEU A 23 -8.13 16.57 -6.27
C LEU A 23 -7.30 15.36 -5.85
N THR A 24 -7.06 14.45 -6.78
CA THR A 24 -6.25 13.23 -6.55
C THR A 24 -5.12 13.18 -7.55
N VAL A 25 -3.99 12.59 -7.15
CA VAL A 25 -2.95 12.19 -8.09
C VAL A 25 -3.50 11.11 -9.02
N GLY A 26 -3.12 11.19 -10.30
CA GLY A 26 -3.50 10.19 -11.30
C GLY A 26 -2.76 8.88 -11.05
N VAL A 27 -3.34 7.76 -11.52
CA VAL A 27 -2.70 6.45 -11.43
C VAL A 27 -1.33 6.48 -12.12
N GLY A 28 -1.20 7.14 -13.27
CA GLY A 28 0.08 7.31 -13.98
C GLY A 28 1.16 7.97 -13.12
N THR A 29 0.82 9.03 -12.38
CA THR A 29 1.77 9.71 -11.49
C THR A 29 2.29 8.80 -10.38
N VAL A 30 1.45 7.90 -9.86
CA VAL A 30 1.87 6.91 -8.86
C VAL A 30 2.69 5.78 -9.51
N MET A 31 2.36 5.41 -10.75
CA MET A 31 3.13 4.43 -11.53
C MET A 31 4.52 4.93 -11.95
N ASP A 32 4.74 6.24 -11.98
CA ASP A 32 6.06 6.85 -12.24
C ASP A 32 6.97 6.88 -10.99
N ALA A 33 6.47 6.46 -9.82
CA ALA A 33 7.27 6.40 -8.61
C ALA A 33 8.38 5.35 -8.72
N ARG A 34 9.46 5.51 -7.94
CA ARG A 34 10.53 4.49 -7.89
C ARG A 34 10.12 3.23 -7.11
N GLU A 35 9.22 3.40 -6.15
CA GLU A 35 8.71 2.37 -5.27
C GLU A 35 7.34 2.79 -4.75
N VAL A 36 6.37 1.87 -4.80
CA VAL A 36 5.01 2.10 -4.32
C VAL A 36 4.74 1.16 -3.16
N MET A 37 4.38 1.71 -1.99
CA MET A 37 3.97 0.93 -0.82
C MET A 37 2.49 1.16 -0.53
N ILE A 38 1.74 0.07 -0.43
CA ILE A 38 0.29 0.09 -0.21
C ILE A 38 -0.02 -0.58 1.12
N LEU A 39 -0.62 0.18 2.03
CA LEU A 39 -1.02 -0.30 3.36
C LEU A 39 -2.51 -0.64 3.37
N ILE A 40 -2.85 -1.86 3.77
CA ILE A 40 -4.23 -2.35 3.79
C ILE A 40 -4.50 -3.01 5.13
N THR A 41 -5.47 -2.45 5.87
CA THR A 41 -5.81 -2.90 7.21
C THR A 41 -7.31 -3.05 7.37
N GLY A 42 -7.70 -4.09 8.10
CA GLY A 42 -9.07 -4.44 8.46
C GLY A 42 -9.83 -5.27 7.41
N ALA A 43 -10.75 -6.10 7.92
CA ALA A 43 -11.56 -7.03 7.13
C ALA A 43 -12.38 -6.36 6.01
N HIS A 44 -12.84 -5.13 6.22
CA HIS A 44 -13.63 -4.36 5.24
C HIS A 44 -12.86 -4.06 3.93
N LYS A 45 -11.53 -4.26 3.91
CA LYS A 45 -10.68 -4.09 2.71
C LYS A 45 -10.22 -5.41 2.11
N ALA A 46 -10.56 -6.56 2.71
CA ALA A 46 -10.09 -7.86 2.26
C ALA A 46 -10.53 -8.16 0.82
N PHE A 47 -11.77 -7.82 0.47
CA PHE A 47 -12.28 -7.99 -0.89
C PHE A 47 -11.53 -7.12 -1.91
N ALA A 48 -11.19 -5.89 -1.55
CA ALA A 48 -10.39 -5.01 -2.41
C ALA A 48 -8.98 -5.55 -2.62
N LEU A 49 -8.36 -6.15 -1.58
CA LEU A 49 -7.06 -6.80 -1.67
C LEU A 49 -7.10 -8.03 -2.60
N TYR A 50 -8.13 -8.85 -2.48
CA TYR A 50 -8.36 -10.00 -3.36
C TYR A 50 -8.44 -9.56 -4.83
N LYS A 51 -9.26 -8.55 -5.14
CA LYS A 51 -9.37 -7.96 -6.48
C LYS A 51 -8.07 -7.37 -6.99
N ALA A 52 -7.26 -6.80 -6.10
CA ALA A 52 -6.01 -6.13 -6.45
C ALA A 52 -4.84 -7.08 -6.71
N ILE A 53 -4.83 -8.31 -6.15
CA ILE A 53 -3.69 -9.24 -6.24
C ILE A 53 -4.04 -10.52 -7.02
N GLU A 54 -5.23 -11.09 -6.81
CA GLU A 54 -5.59 -12.38 -7.40
C GLU A 54 -6.33 -12.27 -8.73
N GLU A 55 -7.00 -11.14 -8.97
CA GLU A 55 -7.63 -10.85 -10.25
C GLU A 55 -6.72 -10.00 -11.15
N GLY A 56 -7.06 -9.98 -12.45
CA GLY A 56 -6.32 -9.20 -13.43
C GLY A 56 -6.52 -7.69 -13.28
N VAL A 57 -5.66 -6.93 -13.97
CA VAL A 57 -5.72 -5.47 -13.98
C VAL A 57 -7.07 -4.99 -14.52
N ASN A 58 -7.79 -4.20 -13.71
CA ASN A 58 -9.11 -3.67 -14.01
C ASN A 58 -9.25 -2.22 -13.53
N HIS A 59 -9.81 -1.34 -14.36
CA HIS A 59 -10.04 0.08 -14.05
C HIS A 59 -11.08 0.30 -12.95
N MET A 60 -11.96 -0.67 -12.67
CA MET A 60 -12.87 -0.63 -11.51
C MET A 60 -12.12 -0.79 -10.17
N TRP A 61 -10.94 -1.41 -10.20
CA TRP A 61 -10.08 -1.66 -9.03
C TRP A 61 -8.68 -1.12 -9.33
N THR A 62 -8.52 0.19 -9.27
CA THR A 62 -7.29 0.89 -9.70
C THR A 62 -6.01 0.39 -9.01
N VAL A 63 -6.11 -0.18 -7.81
CA VAL A 63 -4.98 -0.81 -7.10
C VAL A 63 -4.37 -1.99 -7.88
N SER A 64 -5.16 -2.67 -8.72
CA SER A 64 -4.66 -3.74 -9.60
C SER A 64 -3.64 -3.23 -10.63
N ALA A 65 -3.64 -1.94 -10.98
CA ALA A 65 -2.65 -1.36 -11.90
C ALA A 65 -1.22 -1.50 -11.37
N PHE A 66 -1.03 -1.49 -10.04
CA PHE A 66 0.28 -1.64 -9.40
C PHE A 66 0.90 -3.03 -9.55
N GLN A 67 0.16 -4.02 -10.07
CA GLN A 67 0.73 -5.30 -10.51
C GLN A 67 1.73 -5.11 -11.66
N GLN A 68 1.58 -4.06 -12.47
CA GLN A 68 2.47 -3.75 -13.60
C GLN A 68 3.66 -2.87 -13.20
N HIS A 69 3.66 -2.34 -11.97
CA HIS A 69 4.72 -1.49 -11.49
C HIS A 69 5.94 -2.33 -11.05
N PRO A 70 7.17 -1.97 -11.47
CA PRO A 70 8.35 -2.82 -11.26
C PRO A 70 8.71 -3.04 -9.79
N ARG A 71 8.26 -2.16 -8.88
CA ARG A 71 8.59 -2.23 -7.45
C ARG A 71 7.40 -1.82 -6.57
N THR A 72 6.51 -2.77 -6.30
CA THR A 72 5.32 -2.57 -5.45
C THR A 72 5.40 -3.44 -4.20
N ILE A 73 5.10 -2.85 -3.03
CA ILE A 73 5.05 -3.55 -1.75
C ILE A 73 3.64 -3.43 -1.17
N PHE A 74 3.01 -4.57 -0.90
CA PHE A 74 1.74 -4.65 -0.17
C PHE A 74 2.00 -5.01 1.29
N VAL A 75 1.59 -4.12 2.20
CA VAL A 75 1.66 -4.32 3.65
C VAL A 75 0.24 -4.49 4.17
N CYS A 76 -0.08 -5.70 4.61
CA CYS A 76 -1.42 -6.06 5.08
C CYS A 76 -1.39 -6.68 6.47
N ASP A 77 -2.44 -6.44 7.25
CA ASP A 77 -2.73 -7.19 8.49
C ASP A 77 -3.41 -8.53 8.17
N GLU A 78 -3.63 -9.36 9.20
CA GLU A 78 -4.24 -10.68 8.99
C GLU A 78 -5.70 -10.57 8.55
N ASP A 79 -6.46 -9.62 9.10
CA ASP A 79 -7.87 -9.39 8.77
C ASP A 79 -8.07 -8.97 7.30
N ALA A 80 -7.15 -8.20 6.72
CA ALA A 80 -7.19 -7.87 5.30
C ALA A 80 -6.95 -9.10 4.39
N THR A 81 -6.39 -10.20 4.90
CA THR A 81 -6.10 -11.40 4.10
C THR A 81 -7.23 -12.44 4.08
N LEU A 82 -8.38 -12.16 4.71
CA LEU A 82 -9.49 -13.12 4.84
C LEU A 82 -10.05 -13.63 3.51
N GLU A 83 -10.09 -12.77 2.48
CA GLU A 83 -10.62 -13.10 1.15
C GLU A 83 -9.53 -13.67 0.20
N LEU A 84 -8.27 -13.72 0.63
CA LEU A 84 -7.19 -14.28 -0.18
C LEU A 84 -7.18 -15.81 -0.12
N ARG A 85 -6.74 -16.44 -1.20
CA ARG A 85 -6.54 -17.90 -1.19
C ARG A 85 -5.42 -18.26 -0.23
N VAL A 86 -5.62 -19.36 0.49
CA VAL A 86 -4.63 -19.89 1.45
C VAL A 86 -3.24 -20.07 0.82
N LYS A 87 -3.17 -20.49 -0.46
CA LYS A 87 -1.90 -20.63 -1.20
C LYS A 87 -1.15 -19.30 -1.33
N THR A 88 -1.87 -18.21 -1.59
CA THR A 88 -1.34 -16.86 -1.79
C THR A 88 -0.75 -16.35 -0.49
N VAL A 89 -1.52 -16.46 0.60
CA VAL A 89 -1.07 -16.05 1.94
C VAL A 89 0.15 -16.86 2.38
N LYS A 90 0.13 -18.19 2.20
CA LYS A 90 1.27 -19.07 2.54
C LYS A 90 2.53 -18.72 1.75
N TYR A 91 2.40 -18.44 0.45
CA TYR A 91 3.51 -18.03 -0.41
C TYR A 91 4.17 -16.74 0.10
N PHE A 92 3.39 -15.69 0.34
CA PHE A 92 3.94 -14.41 0.82
C PHE A 92 4.44 -14.47 2.26
N LYS A 93 3.79 -15.24 3.15
CA LYS A 93 4.30 -15.48 4.51
C LYS A 93 5.64 -16.25 4.48
N ALA A 94 5.84 -17.14 3.51
CA ALA A 94 7.12 -17.82 3.32
C ALA A 94 8.22 -16.88 2.81
N LEU A 95 7.91 -16.00 1.86
CA LEU A 95 8.85 -15.01 1.33
C LEU A 95 9.30 -13.97 2.37
N LYS A 96 8.39 -13.49 3.23
CA LYS A 96 8.72 -12.51 4.28
C LYS A 96 9.80 -13.01 5.25
N ARG A 97 9.93 -14.33 5.44
CA ARG A 97 10.96 -14.92 6.31
C ARG A 97 12.39 -14.77 5.74
N GLY A 98 12.54 -14.42 4.46
CA GLY A 98 13.85 -14.32 3.82
C GLY A 98 14.27 -12.92 3.34
N THR A 99 13.38 -11.91 3.25
CA THR A 99 13.69 -10.76 2.36
C THR A 99 13.03 -9.42 2.70
N VAL A 100 12.60 -9.13 3.93
CA VAL A 100 12.26 -7.74 4.30
C VAL A 100 13.46 -7.13 5.01
N PRO A 101 14.27 -6.27 4.35
CA PRO A 101 15.16 -5.38 5.09
C PRO A 101 14.26 -4.45 5.89
N THR A 102 14.08 -4.75 7.17
CA THR A 102 13.66 -3.74 8.15
C THR A 102 14.59 -2.55 7.91
N PRO A 103 14.08 -1.32 7.76
CA PRO A 103 14.95 -0.16 7.82
C PRO A 103 15.45 -0.09 9.28
N ALA A 104 16.48 -0.86 9.59
CA ALA A 104 17.39 -0.56 10.66
C ALA A 104 17.94 0.82 10.30
N TYR A 105 17.47 1.83 11.02
CA TYR A 105 18.10 3.14 11.05
C TYR A 105 19.55 2.92 11.48
N SER A 106 20.42 2.66 10.51
CA SER A 106 21.85 2.60 10.72
C SER A 106 22.27 4.03 11.02
N GLN A 107 22.48 4.30 12.31
CA GLN A 107 23.33 5.40 12.72
C GLN A 107 24.69 5.17 12.06
N ARG A 108 24.87 5.73 10.86
CA ARG A 108 26.22 6.05 10.37
C ARG A 108 26.67 7.26 11.18
N THR A 109 27.17 7.03 12.38
CA THR A 109 28.13 7.94 12.97
C THR A 109 29.30 8.01 11.99
N CYS A 110 29.55 9.21 11.49
CA CYS A 110 30.58 9.50 10.53
C CYS A 110 31.94 9.08 11.10
N THR A 111 32.56 8.04 10.56
CA THR A 111 34.02 7.87 10.66
C THR A 111 34.64 8.88 9.70
N HIS A 112 34.81 10.13 10.14
CA HIS A 112 35.85 10.98 9.57
C HIS A 112 37.18 10.56 10.19
N SER A 113 37.81 9.58 9.54
CA SER A 113 39.26 9.46 9.53
C SER A 113 39.83 10.68 8.80
N GLY A 114 40.03 11.77 9.54
CA GLY A 114 40.83 12.91 9.10
C GLY A 114 42.31 12.58 9.30
N THR A 115 42.95 12.05 8.28
CA THR A 115 44.41 12.03 8.14
C THR A 115 44.74 12.33 6.69
N THR A 116 45.26 13.54 6.44
CA THR A 116 46.25 13.85 5.39
C THR A 116 46.83 15.25 5.66
N ASP A 117 48.17 15.27 5.75
CA ASP A 117 49.10 16.39 5.53
C ASP A 117 49.02 17.69 6.33
N SER A 118 49.88 17.81 7.35
CA SER A 118 51.05 18.70 7.37
C SER A 118 51.99 18.33 8.52
#